data_AF-I2GCR5-F1
#
_entry.id   AF-I2GCR5-F1
#
_cell.length_a   1.000
_cell.length_b   1.000
_cell.length_c   1.000
_cell.angle_alpha   90.00
_cell.angle_beta   90.00
_cell.angle_gamma   90.00
#
_symmetry.space_group_name_H-M   'P 1'
#
loop_
_entity.id
_entity.type
_entity.pdbx_description
1 polymer ?
#
loop_
_entity_poly.entity_id
_entity_poly.type
_entity_poly.pdbx_seq_one_letter_code
_entity_poly.pdbx_strand_id
1 'polypeptide(L)'
;MIERSTNNIYVCDAKTNAIRIVSPNGASRVLAQNGDTNGTEGRLDEPDEPLLRNDRLYIASYNVTMMGRSMSNLMLRIPCRFWNRSSGHQRKSRPGERLLR
;
A
#
# COMPACT_ATOMS: atom_id res chain seq x y z
N MET A 1 -1.97 -4.45 -8.91
CA MET A 1 -2.99 -5.18 -8.11
C MET A 1 -4.28 -4.36 -8.04
N ILE A 2 -5.46 -4.98 -8.14
CA ILE A 2 -6.75 -4.26 -8.07
C ILE A 2 -7.48 -4.65 -6.77
N GLU A 3 -7.92 -3.66 -6.01
CA GLU A 3 -8.79 -3.86 -4.85
C GLU A 3 -10.25 -4.00 -5.28
N ARG A 4 -10.87 -5.14 -4.94
CA ARG A 4 -12.22 -5.48 -5.41
C ARG A 4 -13.35 -4.61 -4.85
N SER A 5 -13.17 -4.01 -3.67
CA SER A 5 -14.19 -3.20 -3.01
C SER A 5 -14.28 -1.78 -3.59
N THR A 6 -13.16 -1.23 -4.06
CA THR A 6 -13.05 0.17 -4.51
C THR A 6 -12.69 0.30 -5.99
N ASN A 7 -12.24 -0.79 -6.62
CA ASN A 7 -11.58 -0.80 -7.94
C ASN A 7 -10.31 0.08 -8.02
N ASN A 8 -9.71 0.40 -6.88
CA ASN A 8 -8.42 1.07 -6.85
C ASN A 8 -7.31 0.13 -7.34
N ILE A 9 -6.37 0.67 -8.10
CA ILE A 9 -5.18 -0.03 -8.58
C ILE A 9 -3.99 0.37 -7.72
N TYR A 10 -3.32 -0.61 -7.13
CA TYR A 10 -2.05 -0.46 -6.44
C TYR A 10 -0.93 -0.76 -7.44
N VAL A 11 -0.03 0.21 -7.58
CA VAL A 11 1.07 0.22 -8.54
C VAL A 11 2.38 0.37 -7.77
N CYS A 12 3.35 -0.49 -8.06
CA CYS A 12 4.72 -0.30 -7.62
C CYS A 12 5.44 0.60 -8.63
N ASP A 13 6.01 1.70 -8.15
CA ASP A 13 6.81 2.63 -8.93
C ASP A 13 8.26 2.50 -8.45
N ALA A 14 8.95 1.49 -9.00
CA ALA A 14 10.33 1.17 -8.63
C ALA A 14 11.28 2.34 -8.87
N LYS A 15 11.08 3.11 -9.95
CA LYS A 15 11.95 4.23 -10.32
C LYS A 15 11.98 5.34 -9.27
N THR A 16 10.86 5.56 -8.58
CA THR A 16 10.75 6.58 -7.52
C THR A 16 10.67 5.99 -6.12
N ASN A 17 10.90 4.67 -6.01
CA ASN A 17 10.84 3.88 -4.79
C ASN A 17 9.54 4.13 -4.00
N ALA A 18 8.41 4.00 -4.70
CA ALA A 18 7.10 4.39 -4.20
C ALA A 18 6.03 3.34 -4.50
N ILE A 19 4.98 3.35 -3.68
CA ILE A 19 3.70 2.68 -3.95
C ILE A 19 2.67 3.76 -4.29
N ARG A 20 1.98 3.61 -5.42
CA ARG A 20 0.91 4.51 -5.85
C ARG A 20 -0.44 3.83 -5.82
N ILE A 21 -1.48 4.63 -5.62
CA ILE A 21 -2.86 4.23 -5.83
C ILE A 21 -3.41 5.02 -6.99
N VAL A 22 -4.07 4.34 -7.92
CA VAL A 22 -4.83 4.92 -9.03
C VAL A 22 -6.30 4.56 -8.84
N SER A 23 -7.17 5.57 -8.76
CA SER A 23 -8.62 5.35 -8.66
C SER A 23 -9.24 5.06 -10.04
N PRO A 24 -10.47 4.52 -10.10
CA PRO A 24 -11.13 4.18 -11.37
C PRO A 24 -11.31 5.34 -12.36
N ASN A 25 -11.31 6.59 -11.85
CA ASN A 25 -11.35 7.80 -12.67
C ASN A 25 -9.97 8.26 -13.17
N GLY A 26 -8.91 7.48 -12.95
CA GLY A 26 -7.55 7.78 -13.38
C GLY A 26 -6.75 8.71 -12.47
N ALA A 27 -7.33 9.24 -11.38
CA ALA A 27 -6.56 10.05 -10.44
C ALA A 27 -5.53 9.17 -9.70
N SER A 28 -4.29 9.66 -9.62
CA SER A 28 -3.20 8.94 -8.95
C SER A 28 -2.68 9.70 -7.74
N ARG A 29 -2.23 8.96 -6.72
CA ARG A 29 -1.55 9.53 -5.55
C ARG A 29 -0.51 8.57 -4.99
N VAL A 30 0.48 9.13 -4.29
CA VAL A 30 1.46 8.35 -3.53
C VAL A 30 0.81 7.80 -2.26
N LEU A 31 1.08 6.54 -1.96
CA LEU A 31 0.65 5.84 -0.75
C LEU A 31 1.79 5.68 0.24
N ALA A 32 2.97 5.33 -0.25
CA ALA A 32 4.21 5.24 0.50
C ALA A 32 5.37 5.57 -0.44
N GLN A 33 6.40 6.24 0.06
CA GLN A 33 7.61 6.56 -0.71
C GLN A 33 8.76 6.81 0.25
N ASN A 34 9.96 6.41 -0.15
CA ASN A 34 11.21 6.84 0.47
C ASN A 34 12.29 7.07 -0.60
N GLY A 35 13.46 7.56 -0.17
CA GLY A 35 14.64 7.62 -1.03
C GLY A 35 15.17 6.23 -1.37
N ASP A 36 16.27 6.16 -2.11
CA ASP A 36 16.97 4.92 -2.42
C ASP A 36 17.43 4.20 -1.14
N THR A 37 17.17 2.89 -1.03
CA THR A 37 17.55 2.07 0.13
C THR A 37 17.81 0.63 -0.31
N ASN A 38 18.30 -0.20 0.61
CA ASN A 38 18.50 -1.64 0.42
C ASN A 38 17.40 -2.50 1.08
N GLY A 39 16.25 -1.89 1.41
CA GLY A 39 15.09 -2.58 2.00
C GLY A 39 15.25 -2.91 3.50
N THR A 40 16.33 -2.45 4.14
CA THR A 40 16.50 -2.58 5.60
C THR A 40 15.52 -1.67 6.34
N GLU A 41 15.30 -1.99 7.62
CA GLU A 41 14.41 -1.22 8.53
C GLU A 41 12.95 -1.13 8.06
N GLY A 42 12.53 -2.01 7.15
CA GLY A 42 11.18 -1.99 6.60
C GLY A 42 10.92 -0.81 5.66
N ARG A 43 11.95 -0.37 4.93
CA ARG A 43 11.83 0.67 3.88
C ARG A 43 11.60 0.04 2.52
N LEU A 44 11.05 0.80 1.58
CA LEU A 44 10.94 0.36 0.19
C LEU A 44 12.32 0.34 -0.45
N ASP A 45 12.55 -0.63 -1.31
CA ASP A 45 13.70 -0.76 -2.20
C ASP A 45 13.16 -1.45 -3.44
N GLU A 46 13.18 -0.77 -4.58
CA GLU A 46 12.70 -1.28 -5.87
C GLU A 46 11.43 -2.18 -5.77
N PRO A 47 10.29 -1.62 -5.30
CA PRO A 47 9.06 -2.39 -5.16
C PRO A 47 8.58 -2.91 -6.53
N ASP A 48 8.13 -4.16 -6.58
CA ASP A 48 7.79 -4.81 -7.86
C ASP A 48 6.40 -5.44 -7.84
N GLU A 49 6.11 -6.29 -6.85
CA GLU A 49 4.85 -7.05 -6.80
C GLU A 49 3.99 -6.67 -5.59
N PRO A 50 2.81 -6.06 -5.80
CA PRO A 50 1.86 -5.79 -4.73
C PRO A 50 0.83 -6.92 -4.57
N LEU A 51 0.59 -7.36 -3.32
CA LEU A 51 -0.46 -8.29 -2.92
C LEU A 51 -1.36 -7.68 -1.84
N LEU A 52 -2.66 -7.60 -2.09
CA LEU A 52 -3.64 -7.12 -1.11
C LEU A 52 -4.39 -8.30 -0.47
N ARG A 53 -4.37 -8.38 0.87
CA ARG A 53 -5.14 -9.39 1.63
C ARG A 53 -5.60 -8.83 2.97
N ASN A 54 -6.90 -8.92 3.25
CA ASN A 54 -7.51 -8.54 4.54
C ASN A 54 -7.02 -7.17 5.05
N ASP A 55 -7.13 -6.14 4.21
CA ASP A 55 -6.69 -4.77 4.53
C ASP A 55 -5.17 -4.68 4.84
N ARG A 56 -4.35 -5.49 4.16
CA ARG A 56 -2.89 -5.42 4.23
C ARG A 56 -2.29 -5.53 2.84
N LEU A 57 -1.35 -4.63 2.54
CA LEU A 57 -0.61 -4.61 1.29
C LEU A 57 0.78 -5.19 1.55
N TYR A 58 1.07 -6.32 0.93
CA TYR A 58 2.38 -6.94 0.92
C TYR A 58 3.09 -6.51 -0.35
N ILE A 59 4.33 -6.09 -0.24
CA ILE A 59 5.17 -5.70 -1.35
C ILE A 59 6.37 -6.64 -1.37
N ALA A 60 6.51 -7.38 -2.46
CA ALA A 60 7.76 -8.06 -2.76
C ALA A 60 8.62 -7.13 -3.63
N SER A 61 9.89 -7.04 -3.26
CA SER A 61 10.90 -6.31 -3.99
C SER A 61 11.93 -7.29 -4.52
N TYR A 62 12.28 -7.16 -5.79
CA TYR A 62 13.28 -8.00 -6.43
C TYR A 62 14.33 -7.12 -7.08
N ASN A 63 15.49 -7.02 -6.43
CA ASN A 63 16.60 -6.21 -6.92
C ASN A 63 17.66 -7.14 -7.55
N VAL A 64 17.77 -7.10 -8.89
CA VAL A 64 18.88 -7.70 -9.64
C VAL A 64 19.88 -6.61 -9.96
N THR A 65 20.78 -6.36 -9.00
CA THR A 65 22.01 -5.63 -9.30
C THR A 65 23.09 -6.54 -9.85
N MET A 66 23.88 -6.02 -10.79
CA MET A 66 25.05 -6.66 -11.41
C MET A 66 26.12 -7.13 -10.41
N MET A 67 26.03 -6.74 -9.13
CA MET A 67 26.98 -7.08 -8.05
C MET A 67 26.43 -8.06 -7.00
N GLY A 68 25.23 -8.63 -7.20
CA GLY A 68 24.69 -9.65 -6.30
C GLY A 68 23.16 -9.64 -6.20
N ARG A 69 22.59 -10.79 -5.83
CA ARG A 69 21.15 -10.98 -5.60
C ARG A 69 20.77 -10.54 -4.19
N SER A 70 19.86 -9.59 -4.05
CA SER A 70 19.22 -9.28 -2.77
C SER A 70 17.70 -9.27 -2.96
N MET A 71 16.99 -9.98 -2.08
CA MET A 71 15.52 -9.93 -2.00
C MET A 71 15.13 -9.32 -0.67
N SER A 72 14.31 -8.28 -0.71
CA SER A 72 13.72 -7.65 0.46
C SER A 72 12.19 -7.74 0.34
N ASN A 73 11.52 -7.99 1.46
CA ASN A 73 10.05 -8.05 1.51
C ASN A 73 9.56 -7.04 2.52
N LEU A 74 8.61 -6.20 2.12
CA LEU A 74 7.99 -5.22 3.00
C LEU A 74 6.49 -5.48 3.16
N MET A 75 6.04 -5.57 4.41
CA MET A 75 4.62 -5.59 4.73
C MET A 75 4.16 -4.18 5.13
N LEU A 76 3.34 -3.56 4.30
CA LEU A 76 2.64 -2.33 4.63
C LEU A 76 1.26 -2.69 5.20
N ARG A 77 1.04 -2.37 6.48
CA ARG A 77 -0.29 -2.50 7.10
C ARG A 77 -1.12 -1.26 6.76
N ILE A 78 -1.87 -1.33 5.68
CA ILE A 78 -2.66 -0.22 5.16
C ILE A 78 -4.12 -0.44 5.52
N PRO A 79 -4.72 0.31 6.47
CA PRO A 79 -6.12 0.15 6.78
C PRO A 79 -6.98 0.53 5.57
N CYS A 80 -7.55 -0.46 4.86
CA CYS A 80 -8.50 -0.26 3.75
C CYS A 80 -9.86 0.35 4.18
N ARG A 81 -9.99 0.90 5.40
CA ARG A 81 -11.24 1.46 5.94
C ARG A 81 -11.26 2.97 6.20
N PHE A 82 -10.26 3.74 5.77
CA PHE A 82 -10.20 5.18 6.11
C PHE A 82 -10.11 6.15 4.93
N TRP A 83 -10.52 5.77 3.72
CA TRP A 83 -10.42 6.66 2.56
C TRP A 83 -11.71 6.79 1.74
N ASN A 84 -12.80 7.09 2.44
CA ASN A 84 -13.98 7.73 1.87
C ASN A 84 -14.70 8.56 2.95
N ARG A 85 -14.17 9.73 3.30
CA ARG A 85 -14.91 10.80 4.02
C ARG A 85 -14.90 12.07 3.18
N SER A 86 -15.45 11.97 1.98
CA SER A 86 -15.95 13.14 1.24
C SER A 86 -17.16 12.83 0.36
N SER A 87 -17.70 11.60 0.36
CA SER A 87 -19.04 11.32 -0.19
C SER A 87 -19.92 10.70 0.91
N GLY A 88 -20.95 11.45 1.31
CA GLY A 88 -21.73 11.22 2.52
C GLY A 88 -22.59 9.96 2.47
N HIS A 89 -22.18 8.94 3.22
CA HIS A 89 -23.09 7.89 3.73
C HIS A 89 -22.66 7.51 5.15
N GLN A 90 -23.32 8.12 6.13
CA GLN A 90 -23.18 7.78 7.55
C GLN A 90 -23.65 6.34 7.78
N ARG A 91 -22.77 5.43 8.19
CA ARG A 91 -23.18 4.11 8.70
C ARG A 91 -23.52 4.24 10.18
N LYS A 92 -24.75 3.86 10.55
CA LYS A 92 -25.24 3.74 11.93
C LYS A 92 -24.27 2.88 12.76
N SER A 93 -23.85 3.41 13.91
CA SER A 93 -23.03 2.73 14.90
C SER A 93 -23.74 1.50 15.49
N ARG A 94 -23.03 0.39 15.66
CA ARG A 94 -23.49 -0.76 16.45
C ARG A 94 -23.33 -0.46 17.94
N PRO A 95 -24.29 -0.82 18.80
CA PRO A 95 -24.19 -0.57 20.24
C PRO A 95 -23.24 -1.60 20.86
N GLY A 96 -22.13 -1.16 21.49
CA GLY A 96 -21.35 -2.05 22.36
C GLY A 96 -19.89 -1.73 22.65
N GLU A 97 -19.17 -0.90 21.88
CA GLU A 97 -17.73 -0.70 22.13
C GLU A 97 -17.46 0.46 23.11
N ARG A 98 -17.26 0.10 24.37
CA ARG A 98 -16.73 0.96 25.44
C ARG A 98 -15.20 1.06 25.28
N LEU A 99 -14.69 2.21 24.86
CA LEU A 99 -13.27 2.55 24.92
C LEU A 99 -12.85 2.76 26.39
N LEU A 100 -11.92 1.93 26.86
CA LEU A 100 -11.15 2.21 28.08
C LEU A 100 -10.07 3.26 27.75
N ARG A 101 -9.96 4.25 28.64
CA ARG A 101 -9.06 5.41 28.54
C ARG A 101 -7.60 5.03 28.82
#